data_AF-A0A7V2W6R2-F1
#
_entry.id   AF-A0A7V2W6R2-F1
#
_cell.length_a   1.000
_cell.length_b   1.000
_cell.length_c   1.000
_cell.angle_alpha   90.00
_cell.angle_beta   90.00
_cell.angle_gamma   90.00
#
_symmetry.space_group_name_H-M   'P 1'
#
loop_
_entity.id
_entity.type
_entity.pdbx_description
1 polymer ?
#
loop_
_entity_poly.entity_id
_entity_poly.type
_entity_poly.pdbx_seq_one_letter_code
_entity_poly.pdbx_strand_id
1 'polypeptide(L)' 'MMLKKEQVLQLLNSLPNEFEIYDLVEGLVVLQKIETGLQQVSEGKTVDTQEARKQLAKWLKK' A
#
# COMPACT_ATOMS: atom_id res chain seq x y z
N MET A 1 -9.86 -4.22 6.25
CA MET A 1 -9.00 -5.24 5.61
C MET A 1 -7.97 -5.74 6.62
N MET A 2 -7.46 -6.96 6.48
CA MET A 2 -6.51 -7.59 7.41
C MET A 2 -5.17 -7.89 6.75
N LEU A 3 -4.08 -7.72 7.50
CA LEU A 3 -2.74 -8.16 7.10
C LEU A 3 -2.57 -9.66 7.38
N LYS A 4 -1.84 -10.36 6.51
CA LYS A 4 -1.46 -11.76 6.77
C LYS A 4 -0.20 -11.80 7.63
N LYS A 5 -0.18 -12.69 8.60
CA LYS A 5 0.94 -12.86 9.52
C LYS A 5 2.24 -13.15 8.77
N GLU A 6 2.17 -13.96 7.72
CA GLU A 6 3.32 -14.35 6.90
C GLU A 6 3.98 -13.13 6.24
N GLN A 7 3.19 -12.17 5.78
CA GLN A 7 3.70 -10.95 5.15
C GLN A 7 4.35 -10.00 6.17
N VAL A 8 3.80 -9.94 7.37
CA VAL A 8 4.41 -9.18 8.48
C VAL A 8 5.75 -9.81 8.89
N LEU A 9 5.82 -11.14 8.94
CA LEU A 9 7.09 -11.84 9.20
C LEU A 9 8.13 -11.60 8.11
N GLN A 10 7.71 -11.58 6.83
CA GLN A 10 8.61 -11.24 5.72
C GLN A 10 9.13 -9.80 5.83
N LEU A 11 8.27 -8.84 6.19
CA LEU A 11 8.69 -7.46 6.45
C LEU A 11 9.73 -7.41 7.57
N LEU A 12 9.47 -8.08 8.70
CA LEU A 12 10.41 -8.13 9.82
C LEU A 12 11.75 -8.77 9.41
N ASN A 13 11.72 -9.84 8.61
CA ASN A 13 12.94 -10.48 8.11
C ASN A 13 13.73 -9.61 7.11
N SER A 14 13.09 -8.61 6.48
CA SER A 14 13.77 -7.67 5.59
C SER A 14 14.42 -6.49 6.32
N LEU A 15 14.02 -6.23 7.56
CA LEU A 15 14.61 -5.17 8.38
C LEU A 15 15.98 -5.61 8.93
N PRO A 16 16.91 -4.68 9.15
CA PRO A 16 18.16 -4.96 9.84
C PRO A 16 17.89 -5.44 11.28
N ASN A 17 18.91 -6.04 11.92
CA ASN A 17 18.80 -6.53 13.30
C ASN A 17 18.41 -5.44 14.32
N GLU A 18 18.79 -4.19 14.04
CA GLU A 18 18.40 -3.00 14.80
C GLU A 18 17.76 -2.02 13.81
N PHE A 19 16.55 -1.56 14.11
CA PHE A 19 15.77 -0.64 13.29
C PHE A 19 14.95 0.29 14.19
N GLU A 20 14.53 1.43 13.66
CA GLU A 20 13.66 2.35 14.37
C GLU A 20 12.20 1.91 14.26
N ILE A 21 11.39 2.17 15.29
CA ILE A 21 9.97 1.80 15.27
C ILE A 21 9.22 2.37 14.05
N TYR A 22 9.65 3.55 13.58
CA TYR A 22 9.09 4.19 12.40
C TYR A 22 9.30 3.39 11.11
N ASP A 23 10.41 2.68 10.97
CA ASP A 23 10.70 1.85 9.78
C ASP A 23 9.68 0.70 9.67
N LEU A 24 9.37 0.06 10.80
CA LEU A 24 8.35 -0.99 10.86
C LEU A 24 6.96 -0.43 10.57
N VAL A 25 6.60 0.70 11.15
CA VAL A 25 5.29 1.33 10.94
C VAL A 25 5.12 1.72 9.47
N GLU A 26 6.13 2.32 8.84
CA GLU A 26 6.11 2.64 7.42
C GLU A 26 5.91 1.39 6.56
N GLY A 27 6.69 0.33 6.83
CA GLY A 27 6.56 -0.94 6.14
C GLY A 27 5.16 -1.54 6.26
N LEU A 28 4.56 -1.50 7.45
CA LEU A 28 3.19 -1.98 7.70
C LEU A 28 2.14 -1.16 6.94
N VAL A 29 2.30 0.17 6.86
CA VAL A 29 1.40 1.05 6.09
C VAL A 29 1.49 0.73 4.60
N VAL A 30 2.69 0.54 4.06
CA VAL A 30 2.89 0.16 2.66
C VAL A 30 2.26 -1.19 2.38
N LEU A 31 2.52 -2.19 3.22
CA LEU A 31 1.94 -3.53 3.09
C LEU A 31 0.40 -3.47 3.10
N GLN A 32 -0.19 -2.71 4.00
CA GLN A 32 -1.65 -2.52 4.07
C GLN A 32 -2.21 -1.88 2.79
N LYS A 33 -1.51 -0.89 2.21
CA LYS A 33 -1.92 -0.25 0.95
C LYS A 33 -1.88 -1.22 -0.23
N ILE A 34 -0.85 -2.06 -0.31
CA ILE A 34 -0.73 -3.10 -1.34
C ILE A 34 -1.91 -4.07 -1.26
N GLU A 35 -2.16 -4.62 -0.07
CA GLU A 35 -3.29 -5.51 0.15
C GLU A 35 -4.61 -4.84 -0.25
N THR A 36 -4.82 -3.59 0.17
CA THR A 36 -6.03 -2.81 -0.19
C THR A 36 -6.16 -2.67 -1.71
N GLY A 37 -5.06 -2.38 -2.41
CA GLY A 37 -5.03 -2.29 -3.87
C GLY A 37 -5.38 -3.62 -4.54
N LEU A 38 -4.83 -4.73 -4.06
CA LEU A 38 -5.13 -6.07 -4.59
C LEU A 38 -6.62 -6.43 -4.40
N GLN A 39 -7.20 -6.11 -3.24
CA GLN A 39 -8.62 -6.30 -3.00
C GLN A 39 -9.46 -5.42 -3.95
N GLN A 40 -9.12 -4.14 -4.12
CA GLN A 40 -9.80 -3.25 -5.06
C GLN A 40 -9.77 -3.78 -6.50
N VAL A 41 -8.63 -4.33 -6.93
CA VAL A 41 -8.53 -5.01 -8.24
C VAL A 41 -9.50 -6.18 -8.34
N SER A 42 -9.54 -7.05 -7.32
CA SER A 42 -10.45 -8.22 -7.30
C SER A 42 -11.93 -7.83 -7.31
N GLU A 43 -12.26 -6.67 -6.74
CA GLU A 43 -13.62 -6.11 -6.68
C GLU A 43 -13.96 -5.27 -7.93
N GLY A 44 -13.06 -5.16 -8.90
CA GLY A 44 -13.26 -4.33 -10.10
C GLY A 44 -13.23 -2.82 -9.84
N LYS A 45 -12.76 -2.38 -8.66
CA LYS A 45 -12.63 -0.97 -8.26
C LYS A 45 -11.36 -0.33 -8.83
N THR A 46 -11.15 -0.51 -10.13
CA THR A 46 -10.02 0.07 -10.87
C THR A 46 -10.54 1.02 -11.93
N VAL A 47 -9.70 1.96 -12.34
CA VAL A 47 -9.98 2.88 -13.43
C VAL A 47 -8.86 2.78 -14.46
N ASP A 48 -9.17 3.04 -15.72
CA ASP A 48 -8.14 3.12 -16.74
C ASP A 48 -7.23 4.35 -16.53
N THR A 49 -6.09 4.35 -17.20
CA THR A 49 -5.08 5.40 -17.06
C THR A 49 -5.59 6.79 -17.45
N GLN A 50 -6.49 6.90 -18.44
CA GLN A 50 -7.03 8.20 -18.85
C GLN A 50 -7.94 8.76 -17.75
N GLU A 51 -8.80 7.93 -17.18
CA GLU A 51 -9.67 8.32 -16.07
C GLU A 51 -8.87 8.66 -14.80
N ALA A 52 -7.84 7.87 -14.47
CA ALA A 52 -6.93 8.19 -13.37
C ALA A 52 -6.28 9.58 -13.52
N ARG A 53 -5.83 9.94 -14.74
CA ARG A 53 -5.26 11.26 -15.03
C ARG A 53 -6.28 12.38 -14.84
N LYS A 54 -7.53 12.18 -15.25
CA LYS A 54 -8.62 13.18 -15.05
C LYS A 54 -8.90 13.38 -13.56
N GLN A 55 -8.91 12.31 -12.77
CA GLN A 55 -9.11 12.40 -11.32
C GLN A 55 -7.96 13.13 -10.65
N LEU A 56 -6.72 12.76 -10.95
CA LEU A 56 -5.52 13.41 -10.39
C LEU A 56 -5.45 14.91 -10.74
N ALA A 57 -5.83 15.28 -11.96
CA ALA A 57 -5.84 16.67 -12.40
C ALA A 57 -6.74 17.57 -11.54
N LYS A 58 -7.77 17.04 -10.86
CA LYS A 58 -8.61 17.83 -9.95
C LYS A 58 -7.84 18.31 -8.71
N TRP A 59 -6.87 17.53 -8.25
CA TRP A 59 -6.05 17.82 -7.06
C TRP A 59 -4.84 18.70 -7.40
N LEU A 60 -4.35 18.62 -8.64
CA LEU A 60 -3.21 19.39 -9.12
C LEU A 60 -3.58 20.79 -9.63
N LYS A 61 -4.87 21.13 -9.69
CA LYS A 61 -5.34 22.49 -9.99
C LYS A 61 -5.09 23.37 -8.77
N LYS A 62 -4.08 24.26 -8.87
CA LYS A 62 -3.94 25.42 -8.00
C LYS A 62 -5.08 26.40 -8.20
#